data_AF-A0A3N4RSQ2-F1
#
_entry.id   AF-A0A3N4RSQ2-F1
#
_cell.length_a   1.000
_cell.length_b   1.000
_cell.length_c   1.000
_cell.angle_alpha   90.00
_cell.angle_beta   90.00
_cell.angle_gamma   90.00
#
_symmetry.space_group_name_H-M   'P 1'
#
loop_
_entity.id
_entity.type
_entity.pdbx_description
1 polymer ?
#
loop_
_entity_poly.entity_id
_entity_poly.type
_entity_poly.pdbx_seq_one_letter_code
_entity_poly.pdbx_strand_id
1 'polypeptide(L)'
;MGEQPITVHHVRAGARTHRVVQVPQRPGRLALRDEQHWLTLYADRAGLARLVAAWSLAARSPLSLLHLPLRGRPLPDGPSPAPMYPGGYPALDLVLAHHSLQFRPSAWKDLRARLGPGRPQRATTPAAHHHDLAHPSPRHKCTDLTTAPTRFPTPHTAATPSLLHVQYCPDWTYA
;
A
#
# COMPACT_ATOMS: atom_id res chain seq x y z
N MET A 1 12.82 16.16 8.95
CA MET A 1 13.18 14.75 8.67
C MET A 1 12.44 13.90 9.69
N GLY A 2 11.64 12.94 9.28
CA GLY A 2 10.85 12.11 10.19
C GLY A 2 11.55 10.80 10.52
N GLU A 3 11.32 10.26 11.71
CA GLU A 3 11.67 8.88 12.03
C GLU A 3 10.43 8.00 11.98
N GLN A 4 10.54 6.87 11.31
CA GLN A 4 9.49 5.87 11.25
C GLN A 4 9.97 4.57 11.90
N PRO A 5 9.25 4.03 12.90
CA PRO A 5 9.53 2.69 13.38
C PRO A 5 9.28 1.71 12.24
N ILE A 6 10.12 0.68 12.11
CA ILE A 6 10.00 -0.39 11.13
C ILE A 6 10.40 -1.71 11.78
N THR A 7 9.92 -2.82 11.25
CA THR A 7 10.42 -4.15 11.62
C THR A 7 11.10 -4.75 10.41
N VAL A 8 12.34 -5.20 10.55
CA VAL A 8 13.11 -5.76 9.45
C VAL A 8 13.22 -7.26 9.61
N HIS A 9 12.83 -7.98 8.56
CA HIS A 9 12.89 -9.42 8.45
C HIS A 9 13.88 -9.78 7.34
N HIS A 10 14.72 -10.77 7.60
CA HIS A 10 15.53 -11.39 6.57
C HIS A 10 14.98 -12.80 6.35
N VAL A 11 14.38 -13.03 5.20
CA VAL A 11 13.69 -14.28 4.87
C VAL A 11 14.40 -14.94 3.71
N ARG A 12 14.80 -16.20 3.89
CA ARG A 12 15.35 -17.00 2.80
C ARG A 12 14.20 -17.62 2.00
N ALA A 13 14.16 -17.35 0.70
CA ALA A 13 13.23 -17.95 -0.25
C ALA A 13 14.04 -18.53 -1.42
N GLY A 14 14.12 -19.87 -1.49
CA GLY A 14 15.00 -20.56 -2.42
C GLY A 14 16.49 -20.22 -2.18
N ALA A 15 17.18 -19.81 -3.23
CA ALA A 15 18.59 -19.43 -3.18
C ALA A 15 18.85 -17.98 -2.72
N ARG A 16 17.80 -17.15 -2.57
CA ARG A 16 17.91 -15.72 -2.26
C ARG A 16 17.44 -15.42 -0.84
N THR A 17 18.13 -14.48 -0.19
CA THR A 17 17.66 -13.87 1.06
C THR A 17 17.03 -12.52 0.72
N HIS A 18 15.77 -12.34 1.13
CA HIS A 18 15.02 -11.11 0.94
C HIS A 18 14.97 -10.30 2.23
N ARG A 19 15.28 -9.01 2.14
CA ARG A 19 15.07 -8.05 3.22
C ARG A 19 13.65 -7.49 3.12
N VAL A 20 12.79 -7.83 4.07
CA VAL A 20 11.44 -7.28 4.18
C VAL A 20 11.40 -6.26 5.30
N VAL A 21 10.92 -5.07 4.99
CA VAL A 21 10.72 -3.98 5.92
C VAL A 21 9.23 -3.84 6.15
N GLN A 22 8.75 -4.33 7.28
CA GLN A 22 7.38 -4.16 7.69
C GLN A 22 7.19 -2.76 8.28
N VAL A 23 6.26 -2.02 7.70
CA VAL A 23 5.86 -0.70 8.18
C VAL A 23 4.76 -0.86 9.24
N PRO A 24 4.86 -0.21 10.40
CA PRO A 24 3.89 -0.30 11.47
C PRO A 24 2.53 0.17 10.98
N GLN A 25 1.48 -0.39 11.56
CA GLN A 25 0.11 -0.09 11.16
C GLN A 25 -0.43 1.23 11.73
N ARG A 26 0.31 1.87 12.63
CA ARG A 26 -0.02 3.15 13.27
C ARG A 26 1.23 4.05 13.27
N PRO A 27 1.08 5.38 13.28
CA PRO A 27 -0.18 6.15 13.29
C PRO A 27 -0.87 6.21 11.92
N GLY A 28 -2.12 6.67 11.91
CA GLY A 28 -2.90 6.91 10.70
C GLY A 28 -3.59 5.68 10.10
N ARG A 29 -4.67 5.94 9.37
CA ARG A 29 -5.56 4.93 8.80
C ARG A 29 -5.23 4.69 7.34
N LEU A 30 -5.04 3.42 7.00
CA LEU A 30 -4.85 2.93 5.64
C LEU A 30 -5.64 1.64 5.49
N ALA A 31 -6.37 1.50 4.38
CA ALA A 31 -7.06 0.28 4.00
C ALA A 31 -6.97 0.11 2.49
N LEU A 32 -6.63 -1.10 2.03
CA LEU A 32 -6.56 -1.44 0.61
C LEU A 32 -7.66 -2.43 0.27
N ARG A 33 -8.37 -2.18 -0.83
CA ARG A 33 -9.43 -3.03 -1.37
C ARG A 33 -9.20 -3.36 -2.83
N ASP A 34 -9.55 -4.60 -3.16
CA ASP A 34 -9.73 -5.04 -4.52
C ASP A 34 -11.17 -4.77 -4.93
N GLU A 35 -11.38 -3.75 -5.77
CA GLU A 35 -12.69 -3.38 -6.31
C GLU A 35 -12.86 -3.85 -7.76
N GLN A 36 -12.19 -4.96 -8.14
CA GLN A 36 -12.19 -5.65 -9.44
C GLN A 36 -11.72 -4.86 -10.67
N HIS A 37 -12.15 -3.61 -10.81
CA HIS A 37 -11.70 -2.72 -11.88
C HIS A 37 -10.46 -1.93 -11.45
N TRP A 38 -10.34 -1.62 -10.16
CA TRP A 38 -9.20 -0.92 -9.57
C TRP A 38 -8.88 -1.43 -8.18
N LEU A 39 -7.66 -1.14 -7.74
CA LEU A 39 -7.28 -1.27 -6.33
C LEU A 39 -7.49 0.09 -5.67
N THR A 40 -8.34 0.15 -4.64
CA THR A 40 -8.58 1.40 -3.89
C THR A 40 -7.86 1.38 -2.56
N LEU A 41 -6.93 2.30 -2.37
CA LEU A 41 -6.28 2.62 -1.11
C LEU A 41 -6.96 3.83 -0.47
N TYR A 42 -7.65 3.59 0.64
CA TYR A 42 -8.22 4.63 1.48
C TYR A 42 -7.17 5.11 2.47
N ALA A 43 -7.03 6.42 2.64
CA ALA A 43 -6.07 7.02 3.58
C ALA A 43 -6.64 8.25 4.31
N ASP A 44 -6.41 8.34 5.63
CA ASP A 44 -6.50 9.62 6.34
C ASP A 44 -5.18 10.41 6.18
N ARG A 45 -5.10 11.62 6.75
CA ARG A 45 -3.91 12.48 6.61
C ARG A 45 -2.63 11.81 7.12
N ALA A 46 -2.71 11.16 8.28
CA ALA A 46 -1.56 10.48 8.90
C ALA A 46 -1.19 9.19 8.14
N GLY A 47 -2.18 8.48 7.59
CA GLY A 47 -2.04 7.32 6.74
C GLY A 47 -1.37 7.67 5.42
N LEU A 48 -1.76 8.78 4.79
CA LEU A 48 -1.12 9.28 3.58
C LEU A 48 0.35 9.67 3.83
N ALA A 49 0.63 10.34 4.95
CA ALA A 49 2.02 10.64 5.34
C ALA A 49 2.85 9.35 5.51
N ARG A 50 2.26 8.31 6.12
CA ARG A 50 2.88 6.98 6.26
C ARG A 50 3.09 6.28 4.92
N LEU A 51 2.16 6.40 3.99
CA LEU A 51 2.29 5.87 2.62
C LEU A 51 3.45 6.55 1.88
N VAL A 52 3.50 7.89 1.89
CA VAL A 52 4.58 8.66 1.23
C VAL A 52 5.95 8.32 1.82
N ALA A 53 6.02 8.19 3.15
CA ALA A 53 7.24 7.80 3.83
C ALA A 53 7.69 6.37 3.48
N ALA A 54 6.76 5.41 3.41
CA ALA A 54 7.03 4.06 2.93
C ALA A 54 7.49 4.08 1.46
N TRP A 55 6.79 4.79 0.58
CA TRP A 55 7.17 4.93 -0.82
C TRP A 55 8.58 5.48 -0.99
N SER A 56 8.91 6.56 -0.27
CA SER A 56 10.24 7.18 -0.29
C SER A 56 11.34 6.23 0.19
N LEU A 57 11.03 5.36 1.16
CA LEU A 57 11.96 4.36 1.64
C LEU A 57 12.14 3.22 0.63
N ALA A 58 11.07 2.76 -0.03
CA ALA A 58 11.14 1.78 -1.11
C ALA A 58 11.96 2.29 -2.31
N ALA A 59 11.74 3.55 -2.71
CA ALA A 59 12.47 4.18 -3.82
C ALA A 59 13.99 4.27 -3.58
N ARG A 60 14.42 4.45 -2.32
CA ARG A 60 15.84 4.58 -1.95
C ARG A 60 16.50 3.28 -1.50
N SER A 61 15.72 2.20 -1.34
CA SER A 61 16.23 0.91 -0.84
C SER A 61 16.05 -0.17 -1.91
N PRO A 62 16.95 -0.22 -2.92
CA PRO A 62 16.77 -1.06 -4.11
C PRO A 62 16.72 -2.57 -3.81
N LEU A 63 17.19 -2.99 -2.64
CA LEU A 63 17.30 -4.39 -2.22
C LEU A 63 16.25 -4.78 -1.15
N SER A 64 15.27 -3.92 -0.88
CA SER A 64 14.25 -4.15 0.16
C SER A 64 12.85 -4.27 -0.42
N LEU A 65 12.05 -5.15 0.17
CA LEU A 65 10.60 -5.17 0.03
C LEU A 65 10.00 -4.43 1.21
N LEU A 66 9.15 -3.44 0.96
CA LEU A 66 8.37 -2.81 2.03
C LEU A 66 6.99 -3.43 2.09
N HIS A 67 6.57 -3.84 3.28
CA HIS A 67 5.28 -4.49 3.51
C HIS A 67 4.43 -3.66 4.46
N LEU A 68 3.24 -3.28 3.98
CA LEU A 68 2.18 -2.71 4.80
C LEU A 68 1.10 -3.79 4.97
N PRO A 69 0.97 -4.39 6.17
CA PRO A 69 -0.06 -5.39 6.44
C PRO A 69 -1.41 -4.71 6.59
N LEU A 70 -2.17 -4.60 5.49
CA LEU A 70 -3.46 -3.88 5.44
C LEU A 70 -4.67 -4.82 5.42
N ARG A 71 -4.45 -6.15 5.39
CA ARG A 71 -5.54 -7.13 5.51
C ARG A 71 -6.32 -6.95 6.81
N GLY A 72 -7.64 -7.04 6.72
CA GLY A 72 -8.56 -6.89 7.85
C GLY A 72 -8.74 -5.46 8.37
N ARG A 73 -8.13 -4.45 7.73
CA ARG A 73 -8.34 -3.04 8.09
C ARG A 73 -9.77 -2.62 7.78
N PRO A 74 -10.53 -2.00 8.70
CA PRO A 74 -11.86 -1.49 8.40
C PRO A 74 -11.79 -0.38 7.34
N LEU A 75 -12.88 -0.17 6.61
CA LEU A 75 -13.03 0.96 5.69
C LEU A 75 -13.52 2.21 6.44
N PRO A 76 -13.37 3.41 5.87
CA PRO A 76 -14.08 4.58 6.37
C PRO A 76 -15.60 4.40 6.28
N ASP A 77 -16.32 4.92 7.27
CA ASP A 77 -17.77 5.11 7.16
C ASP A 77 -18.05 6.16 6.09
N GLY A 78 -18.94 5.85 5.14
CA GLY A 78 -19.25 6.73 4.03
C GLY A 78 -19.76 5.97 2.82
N PRO A 79 -19.99 6.66 1.68
CA PRO A 79 -20.37 6.02 0.43
C PRO A 79 -19.16 5.28 -0.16
N SER A 80 -18.71 4.22 0.51
CA SER A 80 -18.07 3.11 -0.20
C SER A 80 -19.09 2.68 -1.24
N PRO A 81 -18.69 2.48 -2.51
CA PRO A 81 -19.59 1.87 -3.48
C PRO A 81 -20.16 0.62 -2.81
N ALA A 82 -21.49 0.51 -2.74
CA ALA A 82 -22.13 -0.66 -2.17
C ALA A 82 -21.47 -1.87 -2.83
N PRO A 83 -21.00 -2.86 -2.04
CA PRO A 83 -20.25 -3.95 -2.62
C PRO A 83 -21.10 -4.59 -3.70
N MET A 84 -20.58 -4.61 -4.93
CA MET A 84 -21.31 -5.10 -6.10
C MET A 84 -21.62 -6.60 -6.00
N TYR A 85 -21.07 -7.28 -4.98
CA TYR A 85 -21.17 -8.72 -4.76
C TYR A 85 -21.40 -9.10 -3.28
N PRO A 86 -22.10 -10.24 -3.04
CA PRO A 86 -22.19 -10.83 -1.72
C PRO A 86 -20.80 -11.24 -1.22
N GLY A 87 -20.30 -10.57 -0.18
CA GLY A 87 -18.98 -10.84 0.42
C GLY A 87 -18.06 -9.62 0.54
N GLY A 88 -18.41 -8.50 -0.08
CA GLY A 88 -17.61 -7.27 0.00
C GLY A 88 -16.33 -7.31 -0.86
N TYR A 89 -15.58 -6.21 -0.83
CA TYR A 89 -14.29 -6.10 -1.54
C TYR A 89 -13.17 -6.76 -0.71
N PRO A 90 -12.35 -7.67 -1.29
CA PRO A 90 -11.26 -8.31 -0.58
C PRO A 90 -10.24 -7.30 -0.02
N ALA A 91 -9.85 -7.48 1.25
CA ALA A 91 -8.77 -6.71 1.85
C ALA A 91 -7.40 -7.27 1.44
N LEU A 92 -6.49 -6.39 1.02
CA LEU A 92 -5.16 -6.75 0.54
C LEU A 92 -4.04 -6.19 1.44
N ASP A 93 -2.84 -6.73 1.27
CA ASP A 93 -1.60 -6.11 1.78
C ASP A 93 -1.01 -5.25 0.67
N LEU A 94 -0.31 -4.17 1.02
CA LEU A 94 0.48 -3.40 0.06
C LEU A 94 1.96 -3.79 0.20
N VAL A 95 2.58 -4.18 -0.92
CA VAL A 95 4.01 -4.48 -1.02
C VAL A 95 4.64 -3.55 -2.04
N LEU A 96 5.63 -2.79 -1.61
CA LEU A 96 6.41 -1.91 -2.48
C LEU A 96 7.78 -2.54 -2.71
N ALA A 97 8.15 -2.70 -3.97
CA ALA A 97 9.44 -3.23 -4.38
C ALA A 97 10.10 -2.25 -5.35
N HIS A 98 11.38 -2.00 -5.15
CA HIS A 98 12.16 -1.30 -6.16
C HIS A 98 12.33 -2.21 -7.39
N HIS A 99 12.19 -1.65 -8.60
CA HIS A 99 12.25 -2.42 -9.85
C HIS A 99 13.58 -3.20 -10.01
N SER A 100 14.69 -2.68 -9.49
CA SER A 100 16.00 -3.38 -9.51
C SER A 100 16.01 -4.70 -8.75
N LEU A 101 15.07 -4.91 -7.80
CA LEU A 101 14.96 -6.18 -7.08
C LEU A 101 14.43 -7.30 -7.98
N GLN A 102 13.77 -6.96 -9.10
CA GLN A 102 13.10 -7.90 -10.02
C GLN A 102 12.28 -8.95 -9.26
N PHE A 103 11.62 -8.53 -8.19
CA PHE A 103 10.88 -9.41 -7.31
C PHE A 103 9.66 -9.95 -8.05
N ARG A 104 9.48 -11.28 -8.02
CA ARG A 104 8.31 -11.94 -8.63
C ARG A 104 7.11 -11.79 -7.69
N PRO A 105 6.02 -11.10 -8.08
CA PRO A 105 4.86 -10.91 -7.21
C PRO A 105 4.27 -12.23 -6.68
N SER A 106 4.29 -13.30 -7.48
CA SER A 106 3.79 -14.63 -7.08
C SER A 106 4.54 -15.25 -5.90
N ALA A 107 5.82 -14.89 -5.69
CA ALA A 107 6.63 -15.39 -4.57
C ALA A 107 6.25 -14.74 -3.23
N TRP A 108 5.45 -13.67 -3.25
CA TRP A 108 5.06 -12.96 -2.03
C TRP A 108 4.32 -13.84 -1.03
N LYS A 109 3.43 -14.73 -1.50
CA LYS A 109 2.64 -15.59 -0.61
C LYS A 109 3.55 -16.47 0.26
N ASP A 110 4.53 -17.11 -0.36
CA ASP A 110 5.47 -18.01 0.32
C ASP A 110 6.42 -17.25 1.23
N LEU A 111 6.89 -16.08 0.78
CA LEU A 111 7.77 -15.22 1.56
C LEU A 111 7.06 -14.70 2.82
N ARG A 112 5.79 -14.26 2.67
CA ARG A 112 4.97 -13.76 3.78
C ARG A 112 4.69 -14.83 4.81
N ALA A 113 4.43 -16.07 4.40
CA ALA A 113 4.21 -17.21 5.31
C ALA A 113 5.46 -17.53 6.18
N ARG A 114 6.64 -17.05 5.78
CA ARG A 114 7.91 -17.26 6.49
C ARG A 114 8.36 -16.04 7.30
N LEU A 115 7.55 -14.98 7.39
CA LEU A 115 7.87 -13.82 8.22
C LEU A 115 7.82 -14.23 9.70
N GLY A 116 8.99 -14.28 10.34
CA GLY A 116 9.11 -14.42 11.79
C GLY A 116 8.93 -13.09 12.53
N PRO A 117 9.32 -13.01 13.82
CA PRO A 117 9.13 -11.80 14.64
C PRO A 117 9.87 -10.57 14.12
N GLY A 118 10.94 -10.76 13.33
CA GLY A 118 11.76 -9.68 12.77
C GLY A 118 12.54 -8.90 13.84
N ARG A 119 13.25 -7.86 13.40
CA ARG A 119 14.04 -6.97 14.26
C ARG A 119 13.48 -5.54 14.20
N PRO A 120 13.01 -4.96 15.32
CA PRO A 120 12.61 -3.56 15.37
C PRO A 120 13.78 -2.63 15.03
N GLN A 121 13.56 -1.65 14.16
CA GLN A 121 14.52 -0.61 13.77
C GLN A 121 13.79 0.72 13.55
N ARG A 122 14.54 1.79 13.36
CA ARG A 122 14.03 3.10 12.94
C ARG A 122 14.63 3.45 11.58
N ALA A 123 13.80 3.99 10.69
CA ALA A 123 14.23 4.48 9.39
C ALA A 123 13.94 5.96 9.26
N THR A 124 14.91 6.67 8.69
CA THR A 124 14.81 8.09 8.39
C THR A 124 14.01 8.31 7.11
N THR A 125 12.88 8.98 7.22
CA THR A 125 12.00 9.29 6.09
C THR A 125 11.97 10.80 5.84
N PRO A 126 11.87 11.24 4.57
CA PRO A 126 11.64 12.64 4.29
C PRO A 126 10.32 13.09 4.93
N ALA A 127 10.21 14.39 5.22
CA ALA A 127 8.91 14.94 5.63
C ALA A 127 7.91 14.67 4.51
N ALA A 128 6.73 14.14 4.86
CA ALA A 128 5.72 13.85 3.85
C ALA A 128 5.12 15.15 3.32
N HIS A 129 5.41 15.48 2.06
CA HIS A 129 4.73 16.53 1.32
C HIS A 129 3.65 15.86 0.46
N HIS A 130 2.38 16.15 0.73
CA HIS A 130 1.29 15.79 -0.17
C HIS A 130 0.88 17.05 -0.94
N HIS A 131 0.73 16.92 -2.25
CA HIS A 131 0.06 17.92 -3.07
C HIS A 131 -1.39 17.51 -3.22
N ASP A 132 -2.31 18.43 -2.94
CA ASP A 132 -3.73 18.26 -3.24
C ASP A 132 -3.89 18.33 -4.77
N LEU A 133 -3.85 17.16 -5.42
CA LEU A 133 -4.22 17.04 -6.82
C LEU A 133 -5.74 17.02 -6.91
N ALA A 134 -6.32 18.04 -7.55
CA ALA A 134 -7.74 18.11 -7.79
C ALA A 134 -8.11 17.19 -8.97
N HIS A 135 -8.86 16.12 -8.69
CA HIS A 135 -9.54 15.32 -9.70
C HIS A 135 -10.96 15.89 -9.94
N PRO A 136 -11.52 15.86 -11.16
CA PRO A 136 -12.78 16.53 -11.51
C PRO A 136 -14.07 15.87 -10.93
N SER A 137 -13.93 14.97 -9.95
CA SER A 137 -15.06 14.34 -9.25
C SER A 137 -15.47 15.20 -8.04
N PRO A 138 -16.70 15.75 -7.98
CA PRO A 138 -17.16 16.54 -6.84
C PRO A 138 -17.46 15.70 -5.59
N ARG A 139 -17.27 14.36 -5.62
CA ARG A 139 -17.71 13.45 -4.54
C ARG A 139 -16.62 13.03 -3.56
N HIS A 140 -15.34 13.08 -3.94
CA HIS A 140 -14.21 12.74 -3.04
C HIS A 140 -12.87 13.25 -3.60
N LYS A 141 -11.87 13.42 -2.72
CA LYS A 141 -10.49 13.78 -3.10
C LYS A 141 -9.66 12.52 -3.35
N CYS A 142 -9.07 12.35 -4.53
CA CYS A 142 -8.29 11.17 -4.89
C CYS A 142 -7.13 11.46 -5.85
N THR A 143 -6.15 10.56 -5.89
CA THR A 143 -5.08 10.53 -6.89
C THR A 143 -4.84 9.12 -7.38
N ASP A 144 -4.48 8.98 -8.65
CA ASP A 144 -4.19 7.69 -9.27
C ASP A 144 -2.69 7.48 -9.45
N LEU A 145 -2.22 6.28 -9.13
CA LEU A 145 -0.85 5.84 -9.37
C LEU A 145 -0.88 4.72 -10.41
N THR A 146 -0.29 4.97 -11.57
CA THR A 146 -0.24 4.02 -12.69
C THR A 146 1.19 3.55 -12.95
N THR A 147 1.34 2.33 -13.46
CA THR A 147 2.64 1.77 -13.86
C THR A 147 2.95 1.99 -15.35
N ALA A 148 2.00 2.50 -16.13
CA ALA A 148 2.11 2.80 -17.55
C ALA A 148 1.20 3.98 -17.94
N PRO A 149 1.46 4.69 -19.05
CA PRO A 149 0.60 5.77 -19.56
C PRO A 149 -0.67 5.22 -20.25
N THR A 150 -1.35 4.25 -19.64
CA THR A 150 -2.58 3.66 -20.18
C THR A 150 -3.75 4.59 -19.86
N ARG A 151 -4.34 5.19 -20.90
CA ARG A 151 -5.41 6.22 -20.79
C ARG A 151 -6.82 5.68 -20.52
N PHE A 152 -7.02 4.37 -20.33
CA PHE A 152 -8.36 3.78 -20.16
C PHE A 152 -8.31 2.52 -19.26
N PRO A 153 -9.42 2.18 -18.55
CA PRO A 153 -9.41 1.13 -17.56
C PRO A 153 -9.45 -0.23 -18.24
N THR A 154 -8.28 -0.84 -18.44
CA THR A 154 -8.23 -2.31 -18.54
C THR A 154 -8.59 -2.88 -17.17
N PRO A 155 -9.43 -3.93 -17.08
CA PRO A 155 -9.65 -4.63 -15.84
C PRO A 155 -8.30 -5.07 -15.30
N HIS A 156 -8.01 -4.79 -14.02
CA HIS A 156 -6.77 -5.29 -13.46
C HIS A 156 -6.86 -6.81 -13.40
N THR A 157 -5.79 -7.47 -13.82
CA THR A 157 -5.65 -8.91 -13.63
C THR A 157 -4.65 -9.13 -12.51
N ALA A 158 -4.66 -10.32 -11.90
CA ALA A 158 -3.60 -10.71 -10.97
C ALA A 158 -2.18 -10.57 -11.57
N ALA A 159 -2.06 -10.50 -12.90
CA ALA A 159 -0.81 -10.31 -13.63
C ALA A 159 -0.45 -8.83 -13.91
N THR A 160 -1.41 -7.91 -13.89
CA THR A 160 -1.22 -6.48 -14.23
C THR A 160 -2.13 -5.58 -13.41
N PRO A 161 -1.72 -5.17 -12.19
CA PRO A 161 -2.34 -4.04 -11.52
C PRO A 161 -1.94 -2.76 -12.27
N SER A 162 -2.81 -2.28 -13.16
CA SER A 162 -2.58 -1.11 -13.99
C SER A 162 -2.80 0.21 -13.23
N LEU A 163 -3.59 0.18 -12.15
CA LEU A 163 -4.06 1.37 -11.43
C LEU A 163 -4.22 1.14 -9.92
N LEU A 164 -3.54 1.96 -9.11
CA LEU A 164 -3.81 2.12 -7.68
C LEU A 164 -4.51 3.47 -7.46
N HIS A 165 -5.79 3.42 -7.15
CA HIS A 165 -6.61 4.58 -6.80
C HIS A 165 -6.40 4.93 -5.32
N VAL A 166 -5.91 6.12 -4.99
CA VAL A 166 -5.71 6.57 -3.61
C VAL A 166 -6.76 7.61 -3.25
N GLN A 167 -7.68 7.25 -2.36
CA GLN A 167 -8.75 8.12 -1.89
C GLN A 167 -8.42 8.74 -0.53
N TYR A 168 -8.40 10.07 -0.48
CA TYR A 168 -8.21 10.83 0.75
C TYR A 168 -9.54 10.97 1.51
N CYS A 169 -9.53 10.51 2.76
CA CYS A 169 -10.67 10.47 3.67
C CYS A 169 -10.35 11.36 4.90
N PRO A 170 -10.65 12.68 4.85
CA PRO A 170 -10.34 13.58 5.96
C PRO A 170 -11.14 13.25 7.22
N ASP A 171 -12.39 12.81 7.05
CA ASP A 171 -13.35 12.56 8.13
C ASP A 171 -13.44 11.09 8.53
N TRP A 172 -12.36 10.32 8.33
CA TRP A 172 -12.37 8.88 8.61
C TRP A 172 -12.61 8.61 10.11
N THR A 173 -13.81 8.11 10.44
CA THR A 173 -14.22 7.61 11.76
C THR A 173 -14.21 6.08 11.85
N TYR A 174 -14.17 5.53 13.06
CA TYR A 174 -14.44 4.10 13.26
C TYR A 174 -15.94 3.95 13.53
N ALA A 175 -16.63 3.07 12.81
CA ALA A 175 -17.80 2.38 13.34
C ALA A 175 -17.37 1.29 14.33
#